data_AF-A0A382PV44-F1
#
_entry.id   AF-A0A382PV44-F1
#
_cell.length_a   1.000
_cell.length_b   1.000
_cell.length_c   1.000
_cell.angle_alpha   90.00
_cell.angle_beta   90.00
_cell.angle_gamma   90.00
#
_symmetry.space_group_name_H-M   'P 1'
#
loop_
_entity.id
_entity.type
_entity.pdbx_description
1 polymer ?
#
loop_
_entity_poly.entity_id
_entity_poly.type
_entity_poly.pdbx_seq_one_letter_code
_entity_poly.pdbx_strand_id
1 'polypeptide(L)'
;MKRFELKGKKGPVKANLSRTGGLNISARIKGITLSSKHGIRITKSAKGLTVGLQNFVPVLRGRWKSKGGLALNMSKSGFSLSKKSKIGTYNITNPERSSINFLGIQRRGKDAAGLAGLAFLTQIIWGTIKFIFRIPVLIFKFLKWWFLFIWWFVELFYSLISFLFSIILFLIVDLPKAFKPVKEESPLVEETPRSK
;
A
#
# COMPACT_ATOMS: atom_id res chain seq x y z
N MET A 1 2.67 36.76 15.67
CA MET A 1 1.55 37.58 15.18
C MET A 1 0.36 36.69 14.80
N LYS A 2 -0.80 36.85 15.45
CA LYS A 2 -2.07 36.21 15.05
C LYS A 2 -2.54 36.83 13.72
N ARG A 3 -2.69 36.03 12.66
CA ARG A 3 -3.27 36.45 11.38
C ARG A 3 -4.79 36.33 11.46
N PHE A 4 -5.48 37.46 11.45
CA PHE A 4 -6.91 37.49 11.16
C PHE A 4 -7.10 37.41 9.63
N GLU A 5 -7.72 36.34 9.15
CA GLU A 5 -8.03 36.08 7.74
C GLU A 5 -9.52 35.76 7.61
N LEU A 6 -10.27 36.58 6.89
CA LEU A 6 -11.65 36.27 6.48
C LEU A 6 -11.61 35.54 5.15
N LYS A 7 -12.33 34.41 5.05
CA LYS A 7 -12.30 33.51 3.90
C LYS A 7 -13.71 33.32 3.36
N GLY A 8 -13.93 33.77 2.13
CA GLY A 8 -15.14 33.50 1.35
C GLY A 8 -14.86 32.56 0.19
N LYS A 9 -15.69 31.54 -0.01
CA LYS A 9 -15.60 30.63 -1.17
C LYS A 9 -16.97 30.45 -1.78
N LYS A 10 -17.11 30.75 -3.07
CA LYS A 10 -18.33 30.51 -3.86
C LYS A 10 -17.94 29.79 -5.16
N GLY A 11 -18.23 28.49 -5.23
CA GLY A 11 -17.86 27.64 -6.37
C GLY A 11 -16.35 27.63 -6.65
N PRO A 12 -15.89 27.90 -7.90
CA PRO A 12 -14.48 27.92 -8.27
C PRO A 12 -13.74 29.18 -7.77
N VAL A 13 -14.45 30.19 -7.26
CA VAL A 13 -13.89 31.47 -6.83
C VAL A 13 -13.70 31.50 -5.31
N LYS A 14 -12.55 32.02 -4.89
CA LYS A 14 -12.15 32.21 -3.50
C LYS A 14 -11.67 33.64 -3.28
N ALA A 15 -12.25 34.32 -2.31
CA ALA A 15 -11.83 35.62 -1.83
C ALA A 15 -11.24 35.48 -0.41
N ASN A 16 -10.08 36.06 -0.18
CA ASN A 16 -9.48 36.15 1.16
C ASN A 16 -9.22 37.63 1.45
N LEU A 17 -9.64 38.09 2.62
CA LEU A 17 -9.31 39.41 3.13
C LEU A 17 -8.43 39.22 4.37
N SER A 18 -7.28 39.89 4.40
CA SER A 18 -6.33 39.78 5.50
C SER A 18 -5.75 41.14 5.87
N ARG A 19 -5.55 41.35 7.18
CA ARG A 19 -5.03 42.63 7.71
C ARG A 19 -3.66 43.01 7.15
N THR A 20 -2.81 42.03 6.84
CA THR A 20 -1.44 42.26 6.35
C THR A 20 -1.26 42.00 4.86
N GLY A 21 -2.21 41.32 4.20
CA GLY A 21 -2.05 40.87 2.82
C GLY A 21 -3.04 41.48 1.83
N GLY A 22 -4.00 42.26 2.30
CA GLY A 22 -5.07 42.87 1.48
C GLY A 22 -6.12 41.87 1.01
N LEU A 23 -6.88 42.27 -0.01
CA LEU A 23 -7.86 41.46 -0.72
C LEU A 23 -7.17 40.58 -1.78
N ASN A 24 -7.43 39.27 -1.76
CA ASN A 24 -6.96 38.34 -2.80
C ASN A 24 -8.14 37.55 -3.35
N ILE A 25 -8.42 37.76 -4.64
CA ILE A 25 -9.40 37.01 -5.40
C ILE A 25 -8.65 35.98 -6.26
N SER A 26 -9.11 34.73 -6.19
CA SER A 26 -8.56 33.64 -7.00
C SER A 26 -9.67 32.74 -7.54
N ALA A 27 -9.54 32.30 -8.78
CA ALA A 27 -10.42 31.33 -9.42
C ALA A 27 -9.63 30.06 -9.77
N ARG A 28 -10.19 28.87 -9.50
CA ARG A 28 -9.55 27.58 -9.78
C ARG A 28 -10.49 26.66 -10.56
N ILE A 29 -10.05 26.21 -11.73
CA ILE A 29 -10.78 25.29 -12.60
C ILE A 29 -9.83 24.20 -13.07
N LYS A 30 -10.14 22.93 -12.73
CA LYS A 30 -9.47 21.71 -13.22
C LYS A 30 -7.92 21.78 -13.33
N GLY A 31 -7.25 22.36 -12.32
CA GLY A 31 -5.78 22.43 -12.26
C GLY A 31 -5.17 23.77 -12.68
N ILE A 32 -5.95 24.64 -13.33
CA ILE A 32 -5.60 26.03 -13.62
C ILE A 32 -6.10 26.92 -12.49
N THR A 33 -5.26 27.84 -12.01
CA THR A 33 -5.57 28.82 -10.97
C THR A 33 -5.15 30.20 -11.45
N LEU A 34 -6.09 31.14 -11.44
CA LEU A 34 -5.85 32.56 -11.67
C LEU A 34 -5.97 33.27 -10.32
N SER A 35 -4.99 34.08 -9.95
CA SER A 35 -5.02 34.89 -8.74
C SER A 35 -4.63 36.31 -9.07
N SER A 36 -5.42 37.28 -8.60
CA SER A 36 -5.14 38.71 -8.77
C SER A 36 -3.75 39.11 -8.24
N LYS A 37 -3.26 38.44 -7.18
CA LYS A 37 -1.96 38.75 -6.56
C LYS A 37 -0.79 37.91 -7.06
N HIS A 38 -1.04 36.67 -7.49
CA HIS A 38 0.03 35.71 -7.79
C HIS A 38 0.08 35.27 -9.25
N GLY A 39 -0.79 35.79 -10.12
CA GLY A 39 -0.83 35.47 -11.53
C GLY A 39 -1.45 34.11 -11.85
N ILE A 40 -0.88 33.43 -12.85
CA ILE A 40 -1.41 32.21 -13.46
C ILE A 40 -0.62 30.99 -12.99
N ARG A 41 -1.32 29.95 -12.55
CA ARG A 41 -0.73 28.65 -12.19
C ARG A 41 -1.48 27.52 -12.88
N ILE A 42 -0.75 26.69 -13.62
CA ILE A 42 -1.27 25.49 -14.27
C ILE A 42 -0.61 24.30 -13.59
N THR A 43 -1.38 23.38 -13.01
CA THR A 43 -0.86 22.25 -12.25
C THR A 43 -1.67 20.99 -12.51
N LYS A 44 -0.96 19.87 -12.67
CA LYS A 44 -1.54 18.53 -12.70
C LYS A 44 -0.89 17.69 -11.60
N SER A 45 -1.71 17.04 -10.78
CA SER A 45 -1.26 16.22 -9.67
C SER A 45 -1.71 14.78 -9.87
N ALA A 46 -0.80 13.83 -9.73
CA ALA A 46 -1.07 12.39 -9.81
C ALA A 46 -0.31 11.66 -8.70
N LYS A 47 -1.02 10.82 -7.93
CA LYS A 47 -0.44 9.95 -6.87
C LYS A 47 0.57 10.65 -5.94
N GLY A 48 0.34 11.92 -5.61
CA GLY A 48 1.20 12.71 -4.72
C GLY A 48 2.28 13.54 -5.43
N LEU A 49 2.57 13.29 -6.70
CA LEU A 49 3.44 14.12 -7.53
C LEU A 49 2.63 15.23 -8.19
N THR A 50 3.12 16.46 -8.17
CA THR A 50 2.53 17.63 -8.81
C THR A 50 3.56 18.24 -9.75
N VAL A 51 3.19 18.32 -11.02
CA VAL A 51 3.95 18.99 -12.06
C VAL A 51 3.12 20.18 -12.55
N GLY A 52 3.77 21.30 -12.81
CA GLY A 52 3.06 22.47 -13.31
C GLY A 52 3.96 23.64 -13.60
N LEU A 53 3.33 24.72 -14.02
CA LEU A 53 3.94 26.02 -14.28
C LEU A 53 3.24 27.06 -13.42
N GLN A 54 4.01 27.92 -12.77
CA GLN A 54 3.50 29.08 -12.04
C GLN A 54 4.24 30.31 -12.54
N ASN A 55 3.53 31.23 -13.20
CA ASN A 55 4.12 32.40 -13.86
C ASN A 55 5.36 32.02 -14.69
N PHE A 56 5.20 31.04 -15.58
CA PHE A 56 6.26 30.49 -16.43
C PHE A 56 7.41 29.77 -15.71
N VAL A 57 7.40 29.69 -14.37
CA VAL A 57 8.39 28.90 -13.62
C VAL A 57 7.92 27.45 -13.46
N PRO A 58 8.71 26.45 -13.88
CA PRO A 58 8.37 25.05 -13.68
C PRO A 58 8.37 24.70 -12.20
N VAL A 59 7.35 23.98 -11.75
CA VAL A 59 7.13 23.56 -10.37
C VAL A 59 6.97 22.05 -10.33
N LEU A 60 7.93 21.41 -9.64
CA LEU A 60 7.87 20.00 -9.29
C LEU A 60 7.73 19.88 -7.77
N ARG A 61 6.68 19.20 -7.30
CA ARG A 61 6.42 18.95 -5.88
C ARG A 61 5.87 17.55 -5.66
N GLY A 62 6.47 16.79 -4.74
CA GLY A 62 5.96 15.51 -4.29
C GLY A 62 5.44 15.58 -2.87
N ARG A 63 4.32 14.91 -2.57
CA ARG A 63 3.76 14.81 -1.23
C ARG A 63 3.04 13.48 -1.05
N TRP A 64 3.65 12.60 -0.27
CA TRP A 64 3.11 11.29 0.08
C TRP A 64 2.83 11.24 1.56
N LYS A 65 1.69 10.66 1.93
CA LYS A 65 1.27 10.49 3.32
C LYS A 65 0.87 9.04 3.55
N SER A 66 1.44 8.44 4.58
CA SER A 66 1.05 7.12 5.07
C SER A 66 -0.10 7.24 6.08
N LYS A 67 -0.92 6.18 6.17
CA LYS A 67 -1.99 6.06 7.17
C LYS A 67 -1.47 6.22 8.61
N GLY A 68 -0.22 5.86 8.86
CA GLY A 68 0.45 6.03 10.16
C GLY A 68 0.93 7.45 10.47
N GLY A 69 0.52 8.46 9.69
CA GLY A 69 0.90 9.86 9.93
C GLY A 69 2.32 10.24 9.50
N LEU A 70 3.08 9.33 8.88
CA LEU A 70 4.34 9.66 8.21
C LEU A 70 4.04 10.38 6.89
N ALA A 71 4.78 11.45 6.60
CA ALA A 71 4.67 12.20 5.37
C ALA A 71 6.04 12.52 4.78
N LEU A 72 6.24 12.13 3.53
CA LEU A 72 7.42 12.44 2.72
C LEU A 72 7.04 13.55 1.75
N ASN A 73 7.80 14.63 1.77
CA ASN A 73 7.64 15.76 0.86
C ASN A 73 8.89 15.90 0.02
N MET A 74 8.70 16.12 -1.27
CA MET A 74 9.75 16.41 -2.23
C MET A 74 9.53 17.79 -2.83
N SER A 75 10.61 18.53 -2.98
CA SER A 75 10.63 19.86 -3.56
C SER A 75 11.93 20.07 -4.33
N LYS A 76 12.06 21.21 -5.03
CA LYS A 76 13.30 21.56 -5.75
C LYS A 76 14.54 21.51 -4.85
N SER A 77 14.41 21.87 -3.57
CA SER A 77 15.52 21.89 -2.61
C SER A 77 15.76 20.55 -1.91
N GLY A 78 15.07 19.48 -2.32
CA GLY A 78 15.24 18.14 -1.76
C GLY A 78 14.02 17.58 -1.02
N PHE A 79 14.29 16.58 -0.19
CA PHE A 79 13.30 15.76 0.51
C PHE A 79 13.16 16.13 1.98
N SER A 80 11.95 15.97 2.52
CA SER A 80 11.71 16.11 3.96
C SER A 80 10.73 15.08 4.48
N LEU A 81 11.07 14.52 5.63
CA LEU A 81 10.30 13.51 6.33
C LEU A 81 9.69 14.10 7.59
N SER A 82 8.42 13.84 7.80
CA SER A 82 7.69 14.34 8.97
C SER A 82 6.73 13.29 9.50
N LYS A 83 6.53 13.29 10.82
CA LYS A 83 5.58 12.45 11.53
C LYS A 83 4.53 13.32 12.21
N LYS A 84 3.26 13.07 11.89
CA LYS A 84 2.12 13.70 12.55
C LYS A 84 1.75 12.95 13.82
N SER A 85 1.58 13.68 14.92
CA SER A 85 1.05 13.23 16.20
C SER A 85 -0.29 13.91 16.50
N LYS A 86 -0.95 13.53 17.60
CA LYS A 86 -2.17 14.21 18.05
C LYS A 86 -1.91 15.67 18.46
N ILE A 87 -0.77 15.90 19.10
CA ILE A 87 -0.38 17.18 19.68
C ILE A 87 0.33 18.07 18.64
N GLY A 88 0.84 17.51 17.53
CA GLY A 88 1.59 18.30 16.56
C GLY A 88 2.11 17.52 15.36
N THR A 89 3.15 18.05 14.75
CA THR A 89 3.90 17.40 13.66
C THR A 89 5.37 17.67 13.88
N TYR A 90 6.14 16.59 13.99
CA TYR A 90 7.58 16.64 14.08
C TYR A 90 8.20 16.41 12.71
N ASN A 91 9.13 17.26 12.31
CA ASN A 91 9.87 17.10 11.06
C ASN A 91 11.25 16.53 11.38
N ILE A 92 11.49 15.30 10.92
CA ILE A 92 12.70 14.53 11.23
C ILE A 92 13.91 15.14 10.53
N THR A 93 13.73 15.55 9.27
CA THR A 93 14.81 16.15 8.46
C THR A 93 15.10 17.60 8.81
N ASN A 94 14.11 18.35 9.29
CA ASN A 94 14.30 19.75 9.67
C ASN A 94 13.46 20.06 10.92
N PRO A 95 14.02 19.86 12.12
CA PRO A 95 13.31 20.02 13.38
C PRO A 95 12.68 21.40 13.57
N GLU A 96 13.30 22.46 13.03
CA GLU A 96 12.79 23.83 13.11
C GLU A 96 11.48 24.02 12.34
N ARG A 97 11.14 23.13 11.41
CA ARG A 97 9.85 23.12 10.70
C ARG A 97 8.76 22.36 11.43
N SER A 98 9.00 21.94 12.67
CA SER A 98 8.02 21.28 13.51
C SER A 98 6.94 22.25 14.00
N SER A 99 5.79 21.69 14.38
CA SER A 99 4.66 22.47 14.89
C SER A 99 3.91 21.70 15.96
N ILE A 100 3.34 22.44 16.91
CA ILE A 100 2.52 21.92 18.00
C ILE A 100 1.23 22.69 18.02
N ASN A 101 0.12 22.00 18.25
CA ASN A 101 -1.17 22.57 18.53
C ASN A 101 -1.63 22.05 19.88
N PHE A 102 -1.63 22.93 20.87
CA PHE A 102 -2.10 22.63 22.21
C PHE A 102 -3.26 23.57 22.54
N LEU A 103 -4.44 23.01 22.83
CA LEU A 103 -5.66 23.76 23.18
C LEU A 103 -5.99 24.91 22.20
N GLY A 104 -5.80 24.69 20.89
CA GLY A 104 -6.08 25.67 19.84
C GLY A 104 -4.99 26.72 19.62
N ILE A 105 -3.95 26.73 20.45
CA ILE A 105 -2.76 27.58 20.28
C ILE A 105 -1.72 26.81 19.48
N GLN A 106 -1.46 27.27 18.25
CA GLN A 106 -0.44 26.70 17.40
C GLN A 106 0.91 27.39 17.60
N ARG A 107 1.92 26.66 18.10
CA ARG A 107 3.33 27.07 18.11
C ARG A 107 4.09 26.37 16.98
N ARG A 108 5.04 27.06 16.35
CA ARG A 108 5.85 26.56 15.23
C ARG A 108 7.29 27.06 15.38
N GLY A 109 8.23 26.44 14.69
CA GLY A 109 9.62 26.90 14.71
C GLY A 109 10.47 26.16 15.73
N LYS A 110 11.58 26.79 16.11
CA LYS A 110 12.53 26.31 17.13
C LYS A 110 11.83 25.98 18.46
N ASP A 111 10.92 26.85 18.90
CA ASP A 111 10.17 26.67 20.16
C ASP A 111 9.26 25.42 20.16
N ALA A 112 8.84 24.95 18.97
CA ALA A 112 8.01 23.77 18.84
C ALA A 112 8.83 22.48 18.59
N ALA A 113 10.11 22.60 18.23
CA ALA A 113 10.94 21.46 17.87
C ALA A 113 11.16 20.51 19.05
N GLY A 114 11.49 21.03 20.23
CA GLY A 114 11.76 20.23 21.43
C GLY A 114 10.54 19.42 21.87
N LEU A 115 9.43 20.09 22.13
CA LEU A 115 8.19 19.45 22.57
C LEU A 115 7.60 18.49 21.51
N ALA A 116 7.70 18.81 20.21
CA ALA A 116 7.25 17.93 19.14
C ALA A 116 8.17 16.71 19.02
N GLY A 117 9.47 16.88 19.26
CA GLY A 117 10.46 15.81 19.34
C GLY A 117 10.19 14.86 20.50
N LEU A 118 9.89 15.38 21.70
CA LEU A 118 9.48 14.56 22.84
C LEU A 118 8.21 13.75 22.52
N ALA A 119 7.19 14.39 21.95
CA ALA A 119 5.98 13.70 21.52
C ALA A 119 6.24 12.64 20.44
N PHE A 120 7.25 12.83 19.60
CA PHE A 120 7.68 11.84 18.62
C PHE A 120 8.43 10.68 19.29
N LEU A 121 9.30 10.96 20.25
CA LEU A 121 10.06 9.95 21.00
C LEU A 121 9.12 9.02 21.77
N THR A 122 8.13 9.58 22.48
CA THR A 122 7.14 8.76 23.21
C THR A 122 6.32 7.87 22.27
N GLN A 123 6.02 8.34 21.06
CA GLN A 123 5.38 7.51 20.03
C GLN A 123 6.26 6.37 19.56
N ILE A 124 7.57 6.59 19.39
CA ILE A 124 8.52 5.54 19.04
C ILE A 124 8.55 4.51 20.16
N ILE A 125 8.77 4.93 21.41
CA ILE A 125 8.84 4.02 22.58
C ILE A 125 7.58 3.17 22.67
N TRP A 126 6.41 3.79 22.63
CA TRP A 126 5.13 3.07 22.68
C TRP A 126 4.92 2.14 21.46
N GLY A 127 5.37 2.58 20.28
CA GLY A 127 5.35 1.77 19.07
C GLY A 127 6.24 0.53 19.20
N THR A 128 7.45 0.69 19.74
CA THR A 128 8.41 -0.39 19.99
C THR A 128 7.86 -1.39 21.00
N ILE A 129 7.30 -0.92 22.12
CA ILE A 129 6.66 -1.79 23.12
C ILE A 129 5.55 -2.63 22.46
N LYS A 130 4.63 -1.98 21.73
CA LYS A 130 3.57 -2.68 21.00
C LYS A 130 4.10 -3.67 19.96
N PHE A 131 5.22 -3.35 19.32
CA PHE A 131 5.84 -4.23 18.34
C PHE A 131 6.41 -5.48 19.02
N ILE A 132 7.12 -5.32 20.15
CA ILE A 132 7.64 -6.44 20.96
C ILE A 132 6.51 -7.39 21.35
N PHE A 133 5.39 -6.87 21.86
CA PHE A 133 4.23 -7.71 22.21
C PHE A 133 3.56 -8.38 21.00
N ARG A 134 3.78 -7.88 19.78
CA ARG A 134 3.27 -8.52 18.55
C ARG A 134 4.21 -9.58 18.00
N ILE A 135 5.50 -9.58 18.37
CA ILE A 135 6.47 -10.57 17.88
C ILE A 135 6.00 -12.01 18.14
N PRO A 136 5.54 -12.41 19.35
CA PRO A 136 5.05 -13.77 19.58
C PRO A 136 3.91 -14.17 18.64
N VAL A 137 2.96 -13.25 18.38
CA VAL A 137 1.85 -13.49 17.45
C VAL A 137 2.35 -13.69 16.02
N LEU A 138 3.34 -12.90 15.60
CA LEU A 138 3.96 -13.05 14.27
C LEU A 138 4.72 -14.37 14.16
N ILE A 139 5.46 -14.77 15.19
CA ILE A 139 6.15 -16.06 15.25
C ILE A 139 5.14 -17.21 15.16
N PHE A 140 4.06 -17.18 15.95
CA PHE A 140 3.02 -18.20 15.88
C PHE A 140 2.38 -18.30 14.50
N LYS A 141 2.08 -17.15 13.87
CA LYS A 141 1.54 -17.13 12.49
C LYS A 141 2.53 -17.73 11.49
N PHE A 142 3.81 -17.37 11.62
CA PHE A 142 4.86 -17.89 10.76
C PHE A 142 5.03 -19.40 10.94
N LEU A 143 5.08 -19.88 12.18
CA LEU A 143 5.22 -21.30 12.50
C LEU A 143 4.03 -22.11 12.00
N LYS A 144 2.80 -21.58 12.13
CA LYS A 144 1.60 -22.20 11.54
C LYS A 144 1.72 -22.30 10.03
N TRP A 145 2.13 -21.23 9.36
CA TRP A 145 2.27 -21.22 7.90
C TRP A 145 3.34 -22.21 7.44
N TRP A 146 4.45 -22.28 8.18
CA TRP A 146 5.53 -23.22 7.94
C TRP A 146 5.08 -24.68 8.12
N PHE A 147 4.32 -24.97 9.18
CA PHE A 147 3.76 -26.30 9.39
C PHE A 147 2.83 -26.72 8.24
N LEU A 148 1.94 -25.83 7.80
CA LEU A 148 1.06 -26.09 6.65
C LEU A 148 1.87 -26.31 5.35
N PHE A 149 2.96 -25.55 5.17
CA PHE A 149 3.84 -25.71 4.03
C PHE A 149 4.53 -27.08 4.03
N ILE A 150 5.05 -27.54 5.18
CA ILE A 150 5.63 -28.88 5.32
C ILE A 150 4.58 -29.95 5.04
N TRP A 151 3.38 -29.81 5.61
CA TRP A 151 2.29 -30.78 5.39
C TRP A 151 1.97 -30.93 3.90
N TRP A 152 1.79 -29.82 3.20
CA TRP A 152 1.56 -29.81 1.76
C TRP A 152 2.69 -30.50 0.99
N PHE A 153 3.93 -30.29 1.42
CA PHE A 153 5.10 -30.94 0.82
C PHE A 153 5.12 -32.45 1.05
N VAL A 154 4.77 -32.91 2.26
CA VAL A 154 4.64 -34.36 2.55
C VAL A 154 3.55 -34.99 1.68
N GLU A 155 2.41 -34.32 1.52
CA GLU A 155 1.31 -34.78 0.68
C GLU A 155 1.71 -34.87 -0.80
N LEU A 156 2.47 -33.88 -1.29
CA LEU A 156 3.04 -33.91 -2.64
C LEU A 156 3.96 -35.12 -2.83
N PHE A 157 4.86 -35.39 -1.87
CA PHE A 157 5.77 -36.53 -1.93
C PHE A 157 5.05 -37.86 -1.89
N TYR A 158 4.08 -38.02 -0.98
CA TYR A 158 3.26 -39.21 -0.89
C TYR A 158 2.50 -39.47 -2.20
N SER A 159 1.93 -38.42 -2.79
CA SER A 159 1.22 -38.50 -4.07
C SER A 159 2.14 -38.93 -5.20
N LEU A 160 3.37 -38.41 -5.25
CA LEU A 160 4.37 -38.78 -6.24
C LEU A 160 4.77 -40.26 -6.10
N ILE A 161 5.04 -40.72 -4.87
CA ILE A 161 5.37 -42.12 -4.60
C ILE A 161 4.22 -43.05 -5.01
N SER A 162 2.99 -42.70 -4.63
CA SER A 162 1.80 -43.49 -4.96
C SER A 162 1.55 -43.55 -6.47
N PHE A 163 1.78 -42.44 -7.18
CA PHE A 163 1.70 -42.38 -8.64
C PHE A 163 2.75 -43.28 -9.30
N LEU A 164 4.01 -43.22 -8.87
CA LEU A 164 5.07 -44.09 -9.36
C LEU A 164 4.75 -45.58 -9.09
N PHE A 165 4.26 -45.90 -7.89
CA PHE A 165 3.86 -47.25 -7.54
C PHE A 165 2.71 -47.76 -8.43
N SER A 166 1.72 -46.92 -8.72
CA SER A 166 0.63 -47.24 -9.64
C SER A 166 1.13 -47.54 -11.06
N ILE A 167 2.07 -46.73 -11.58
CA ILE A 167 2.71 -46.99 -12.87
C ILE A 167 3.43 -48.35 -12.86
N ILE A 168 4.18 -48.65 -11.80
CA ILE A 168 4.88 -49.93 -11.68
C ILE A 168 3.89 -51.10 -11.67
N LEU A 169 2.81 -51.01 -10.89
CA LEU A 169 1.77 -52.04 -10.86
C LEU A 169 1.11 -52.24 -12.23
N PHE A 170 0.78 -51.16 -12.92
CA PHE A 170 0.23 -51.22 -14.28
C PHE A 170 1.19 -51.94 -15.25
N LEU A 171 2.48 -51.61 -15.21
CA LEU A 171 3.50 -52.25 -16.05
C LEU A 171 3.69 -53.75 -15.74
N ILE A 172 3.56 -54.16 -14.47
CA ILE A 172 3.74 -55.56 -14.07
C ILE A 172 2.48 -56.40 -14.28
N VAL A 173 1.30 -55.85 -13.99
CA VAL A 173 0.05 -56.62 -13.90
C VAL A 173 -0.78 -56.49 -15.16
N ASP A 174 -0.99 -55.27 -15.65
CA ASP A 174 -1.96 -55.00 -16.71
C ASP A 174 -1.32 -55.02 -18.10
N LEU A 175 -0.09 -54.54 -18.21
CA LEU A 175 0.65 -54.56 -19.48
C LEU A 175 0.84 -55.99 -20.02
N PRO A 176 1.24 -57.02 -19.23
CA PRO A 176 1.39 -58.38 -19.76
C PRO A 176 0.06 -59.03 -20.12
N LYS A 177 -1.05 -58.63 -19.47
CA LYS A 177 -2.39 -59.11 -19.82
C LYS A 177 -2.84 -58.58 -21.18
N ALA A 178 -2.49 -57.34 -21.51
CA ALA A 178 -2.82 -56.73 -22.80
C ALA A 178 -2.14 -57.43 -23.99
N PHE A 179 -1.00 -58.11 -23.76
CA PHE A 179 -0.28 -58.88 -24.79
C PHE A 179 -0.65 -60.38 -24.83
N LYS A 180 -1.58 -60.85 -23.99
CA LYS A 180 -2.08 -62.23 -24.13
C LYS A 180 -2.95 -62.32 -25.40
N PRO A 181 -2.66 -63.26 -26.32
CA PRO A 181 -3.48 -63.43 -27.51
C PRO A 181 -4.90 -63.80 -27.10
N VAL A 182 -5.88 -63.12 -27.70
CA VAL A 182 -7.31 -63.44 -27.54
C VAL A 182 -7.49 -64.89 -27.98
N LYS A 183 -7.89 -65.77 -27.06
CA LYS A 183 -8.34 -67.11 -27.42
C LYS A 183 -9.62 -66.92 -28.23
N GLU A 184 -9.56 -67.21 -29.53
CA GLU A 184 -10.76 -67.34 -30.36
C GLU A 184 -11.66 -68.40 -29.72
N GLU A 185 -12.73 -67.97 -29.05
CA GLU A 185 -13.85 -68.86 -28.77
C GLU A 185 -14.52 -69.18 -30.11
N SER A 186 -14.24 -70.39 -30.60
CA SER A 186 -14.89 -70.99 -31.77
C SER A 186 -16.41 -70.81 -31.69
N PRO A 187 -17.08 -70.30 -32.74
CA PRO A 187 -18.52 -70.18 -32.71
C PRO A 187 -19.13 -71.58 -32.60
N LEU A 188 -20.00 -71.75 -31.60
CA LEU A 188 -20.82 -72.94 -31.43
C LEU A 188 -21.54 -73.23 -32.75
N VAL A 189 -21.22 -74.37 -33.35
CA VAL A 189 -21.92 -74.90 -34.51
C VAL A 189 -23.36 -75.17 -34.09
N GLU A 190 -24.26 -74.34 -34.59
CA GLU A 190 -25.71 -74.49 -34.48
C GLU A 190 -26.11 -75.68 -35.36
N GLU A 191 -26.24 -76.87 -34.75
CA GLU A 191 -26.76 -78.06 -35.43
C GLU A 191 -28.23 -77.83 -35.80
N THR A 192 -28.49 -77.68 -37.10
CA THR A 192 -29.84 -77.72 -37.68
C THR A 192 -30.23 -79.17 -38.00
N PRO A 193 -31.46 -79.62 -37.70
CA PRO A 193 -31.87 -80.99 -37.99
C PRO A 193 -32.26 -81.11 -39.47
N ARG A 194 -31.58 -81.98 -40.22
CA ARG A 194 -32.01 -82.40 -41.57
C ARG A 194 -32.56 -83.82 -41.53
N SER A 195 -33.85 -83.88 -41.87
CA SER A 195 -34.66 -85.04 -42.24
C SER A 195 -33.94 -86.05 -43.15
N LYS A 196 -34.15 -87.34 -42.88
CA LYS A 196 -34.79 -88.31 -43.79
C LYS A 196 -35.22 -89.55 -43.03
#